data_AF-O74929-F1
#
_entry.id   AF-O74929-F1
#
_cell.length_a   1.000
_cell.length_b   1.000
_cell.length_c   1.000
_cell.angle_alpha   90.00
_cell.angle_beta   90.00
_cell.angle_gamma   90.00
#
_symmetry.space_group_name_H-M   'P 1'
#
loop_
_entity.id
_entity.type
_entity.pdbx_description
1 polymer ?
#
loop_
_entity_poly.entity_id
_entity_poly.type
_entity_poly.pdbx_seq_one_letter_code
_entity_poly.pdbx_strand_id
1 'polypeptide(L)'
;DLPDDWRINISDNGWTTDQIGLEWLKTHFIPYINGRTVGKYRMLILDGHGSHLTPEFDHICTENNIIPVCMPPHSSHLLQPLDVGCFAVLKRHYGQLVEQRMRLGFNHIDKMDFLTAFPQARTVAYRAQTIRNSFAATGLVPFNPDRVIQQLNIRLKTPTPPPSR
;
A
#
# COMPACT_ATOMS: atom_id res chain seq x y z
N ASP A 1 4.91 -12.27 -20.82
CA ASP A 1 6.15 -11.97 -20.08
C ASP A 1 5.92 -10.90 -19.05
N LEU A 2 6.63 -11.01 -17.91
CA LEU A 2 6.62 -9.99 -16.87
C LEU A 2 7.56 -8.84 -17.27
N PRO A 3 7.31 -7.60 -16.81
CA PRO A 3 8.21 -6.49 -17.09
C PRO A 3 9.61 -6.71 -16.51
N ASP A 4 10.66 -6.35 -17.26
CA ASP A 4 12.07 -6.59 -16.91
C ASP A 4 12.53 -5.85 -15.65
N ASP A 5 11.81 -4.78 -15.26
CA ASP A 5 12.08 -3.99 -14.06
C ASP A 5 11.47 -4.59 -12.79
N TRP A 6 10.72 -5.69 -12.90
CA TRP A 6 10.13 -6.35 -11.73
C TRP A 6 11.16 -7.20 -10.99
N ARG A 7 11.00 -7.27 -9.67
CA ARG A 7 11.83 -8.07 -8.77
C ARG A 7 10.91 -8.97 -7.96
N ILE A 8 11.23 -10.25 -7.91
CA ILE A 8 10.48 -11.27 -7.17
C ILE A 8 11.44 -11.87 -6.15
N ASN A 9 11.02 -11.88 -4.89
CA ASN A 9 11.76 -12.51 -3.80
C ASN A 9 10.82 -13.49 -3.07
N ILE A 10 11.38 -14.55 -2.50
CA ILE A 10 10.64 -15.60 -1.81
C ILE A 10 11.27 -15.85 -0.44
N SER A 11 10.43 -16.15 0.55
CA SER A 11 10.85 -16.56 1.88
C SER A 11 10.24 -17.92 2.21
N ASP A 12 10.94 -18.70 3.04
CA ASP A 12 10.49 -20.03 3.45
C ASP A 12 9.17 -19.98 4.24
N ASN A 13 8.93 -18.89 4.98
CA ASN A 13 7.72 -18.69 5.76
C ASN A 13 6.60 -17.96 4.99
N GLY A 14 6.85 -17.53 3.74
CA GLY A 14 5.89 -16.78 2.92
C GLY A 14 5.64 -15.34 3.38
N TRP A 15 6.36 -14.83 4.37
CA TRP A 15 6.26 -13.46 4.89
C TRP A 15 7.47 -12.61 4.48
N THR A 16 7.28 -11.29 4.46
CA THR A 16 8.41 -10.37 4.28
C THR A 16 9.28 -10.39 5.53
N THR A 17 10.57 -10.70 5.36
CA THR A 17 11.57 -10.70 6.44
C THR A 17 12.36 -9.41 6.44
N ASP A 18 13.06 -9.13 7.54
CA ASP A 18 13.96 -7.98 7.68
C ASP A 18 15.00 -7.94 6.55
N GLN A 19 15.55 -9.09 6.20
CA GLN A 19 16.53 -9.22 5.11
C GLN A 19 15.93 -8.83 3.76
N ILE A 20 14.71 -9.29 3.46
CA ILE A 20 14.01 -8.96 2.21
C ILE A 20 13.67 -7.46 2.18
N GLY A 21 13.20 -6.90 3.30
CA GLY A 21 12.90 -5.48 3.41
C GLY A 21 14.13 -4.61 3.21
N LEU A 22 15.25 -4.99 3.80
CA LEU A 22 16.55 -4.31 3.66
C LEU A 22 17.09 -4.40 2.23
N GLU A 23 17.03 -5.58 1.61
CA GLU A 23 17.42 -5.77 0.21
C GLU A 23 16.56 -4.93 -0.72
N TRP A 24 15.24 -4.90 -0.51
CA TRP A 24 14.31 -4.05 -1.25
C TRP A 24 14.68 -2.56 -1.13
N LEU A 25 15.01 -2.10 0.08
CA LEU A 25 15.43 -0.71 0.31
C LEU A 25 16.68 -0.36 -0.51
N LYS A 26 17.73 -1.18 -0.39
CA LYS A 26 19.04 -0.95 -1.04
C LYS A 26 19.00 -1.09 -2.56
N THR A 27 18.36 -2.15 -3.06
CA THR A 27 18.47 -2.57 -4.46
C THR A 27 17.35 -2.05 -5.36
N HIS A 28 16.21 -1.64 -4.78
CA HIS A 28 15.05 -1.24 -5.55
C HIS A 28 14.55 0.16 -5.17
N PHE A 29 14.18 0.40 -3.91
CA PHE A 29 13.54 1.65 -3.50
C PHE A 29 14.46 2.86 -3.68
N ILE A 30 15.66 2.85 -3.09
CA ILE A 30 16.62 3.96 -3.18
C ILE A 30 17.01 4.25 -4.64
N PRO A 31 17.42 3.25 -5.45
CA PRO A 31 17.71 3.49 -6.87
C PRO A 31 16.53 4.07 -7.65
N TYR A 32 15.30 3.65 -7.36
CA TYR A 32 14.11 4.08 -8.10
C TYR A 32 13.71 5.54 -7.83
N ILE A 33 13.91 6.02 -6.59
CA ILE A 33 13.56 7.38 -6.19
C ILE A 33 14.68 8.40 -6.46
N ASN A 34 15.88 7.93 -6.80
CA ASN A 34 16.99 8.80 -7.20
C ASN A 34 16.57 9.63 -8.43
N GLY A 35 16.81 10.94 -8.37
CA GLY A 35 16.38 11.90 -9.40
C GLY A 35 14.89 12.30 -9.37
N ARG A 36 14.07 11.71 -8.49
CA ARG A 36 12.63 12.05 -8.34
C ARG A 36 12.34 12.92 -7.11
N THR A 37 13.38 13.57 -6.57
CA THR A 37 13.32 14.24 -5.25
C THR A 37 12.97 15.70 -5.39
N VAL A 38 12.08 16.17 -4.53
CA VAL A 38 11.82 17.61 -4.34
C VAL A 38 12.36 18.00 -2.97
N GLY A 39 13.33 18.92 -2.95
CA GLY A 39 14.05 19.28 -1.72
C GLY A 39 15.10 18.24 -1.33
N LYS A 40 15.42 18.16 -0.03
CA LYS A 40 16.48 17.28 0.51
C LYS A 40 15.97 15.91 0.95
N TYR A 41 14.80 15.87 1.60
CA TYR A 41 14.31 14.67 2.29
C TYR A 41 13.15 13.99 1.54
N ARG A 42 13.03 12.68 1.73
CA ARG A 42 11.91 11.86 1.26
C ARG A 42 11.28 11.14 2.44
N MET A 43 9.97 11.09 2.51
CA MET A 43 9.28 10.34 3.56
C MET A 43 8.91 8.95 3.04
N LEU A 44 9.32 7.91 3.77
CA LEU A 44 8.92 6.53 3.52
C LEU A 44 7.92 6.13 4.60
N ILE A 45 6.67 5.92 4.19
CA ILE A 45 5.59 5.58 5.12
C ILE A 45 5.38 4.07 5.09
N LEU A 46 5.48 3.44 6.25
CA LEU A 46 5.46 1.99 6.43
C LEU A 46 4.25 1.61 7.28
N ASP A 47 3.68 0.44 7.01
CA ASP A 47 2.79 -0.17 7.98
C ASP A 47 3.60 -0.57 9.22
N GLY A 48 2.94 -0.69 10.37
CA GLY A 48 3.59 -1.02 11.63
C GLY A 48 4.10 -2.47 11.71
N HIS A 49 4.32 -3.14 10.59
CA HIS A 49 4.84 -4.51 10.56
C HIS A 49 6.30 -4.51 11.02
N GLY A 50 6.61 -5.36 12.01
CA GLY A 50 7.88 -5.34 12.75
C GLY A 50 9.14 -5.53 11.91
N SER A 51 9.01 -5.96 10.66
CA SER A 51 10.14 -6.24 9.76
C SER A 51 10.83 -5.00 9.16
N HIS A 52 10.35 -3.79 9.45
CA HIS A 52 10.81 -2.56 8.79
C HIS A 52 11.61 -1.60 9.68
N LEU A 53 12.02 -2.02 10.87
CA LEU A 53 12.62 -1.16 11.89
C LEU A 53 13.90 -1.75 12.50
N THR A 54 14.73 -2.40 11.68
CA THR A 54 16.08 -2.77 12.14
C THR A 54 16.97 -1.51 12.21
N PRO A 55 17.95 -1.46 13.12
CA PRO A 55 18.91 -0.36 13.16
C PRO A 55 19.64 -0.16 11.83
N GLU A 56 19.89 -1.25 11.08
CA GLU A 56 20.52 -1.16 9.76
C GLU A 56 19.61 -0.47 8.74
N PHE A 57 18.31 -0.80 8.72
CA PHE A 57 17.34 -0.16 7.84
C PHE A 57 17.25 1.35 8.08
N ASP A 58 17.18 1.76 9.34
CA ASP A 58 17.15 3.17 9.75
C ASP A 58 18.44 3.91 9.38
N HIS A 59 19.60 3.27 9.58
CA HIS A 59 20.89 3.82 9.19
C HIS A 59 20.96 4.11 7.69
N ILE A 60 20.56 3.17 6.85
CA ILE A 60 20.54 3.35 5.38
C ILE A 60 19.55 4.43 4.96
N CYS A 61 18.38 4.50 5.61
CA CYS A 61 17.43 5.58 5.36
C CYS A 61 18.07 6.94 5.65
N THR A 62 18.74 7.06 6.80
CA THR A 62 19.44 8.28 7.22
C THR A 62 20.53 8.70 6.22
N GLU A 63 21.39 7.77 5.80
CA GLU A 63 22.44 8.02 4.80
C GLU A 63 21.89 8.53 3.47
N ASN A 64 20.66 8.13 3.12
CA ASN A 64 20.01 8.47 1.86
C ASN A 64 18.99 9.62 1.97
N ASN A 65 18.95 10.34 3.10
CA ASN A 65 17.99 11.42 3.39
C ASN A 65 16.52 10.96 3.29
N ILE A 66 16.24 9.73 3.73
CA ILE A 66 14.91 9.16 3.83
C ILE A 66 14.49 9.18 5.31
N ILE A 67 13.28 9.68 5.56
CA ILE A 67 12.66 9.68 6.89
C ILE A 67 11.64 8.54 6.90
N PRO A 68 11.94 7.39 7.53
CA PRO A 68 10.95 6.33 7.70
C PRO A 68 9.93 6.74 8.77
N VAL A 69 8.66 6.55 8.48
CA VAL A 69 7.55 6.81 9.41
C VAL A 69 6.67 5.58 9.45
N CYS A 70 6.62 4.92 10.61
CA CYS A 70 5.71 3.80 10.84
C CYS A 70 4.37 4.31 11.37
N MET A 71 3.29 3.82 10.77
CA MET A 71 1.95 4.12 11.24
C MET A 71 1.67 3.46 12.59
N PRO A 72 0.82 4.07 13.45
CA PRO A 72 0.34 3.41 14.66
C PRO A 72 -0.31 2.05 14.36
N PRO A 73 -0.24 1.08 15.29
CA PRO A 73 -0.93 -0.20 15.13
C PRO A 73 -2.41 -0.03 14.79
N HIS A 74 -2.94 -0.91 13.94
CA HIS A 74 -4.35 -0.94 13.52
C HIS A 74 -4.87 0.33 12.83
N SER A 75 -3.99 1.22 12.35
CA SER A 75 -4.39 2.48 11.71
C SER A 75 -4.27 2.50 10.18
N SER A 76 -3.85 1.40 9.54
CA SER A 76 -3.65 1.32 8.09
C SER A 76 -4.90 1.71 7.29
N HIS A 77 -6.08 1.29 7.74
CA HIS A 77 -7.37 1.65 7.13
C HIS A 77 -7.70 3.16 7.16
N LEU A 78 -6.92 3.97 7.89
CA LEU A 78 -7.07 5.43 7.98
C LEU A 78 -5.89 6.16 7.32
N LEU A 79 -4.67 5.67 7.56
CA LEU A 79 -3.44 6.40 7.23
C LEU A 79 -2.71 5.85 6.01
N GLN A 80 -2.96 4.61 5.60
CA GLN A 80 -2.21 3.95 4.52
C GLN A 80 -2.85 4.23 3.15
N PRO A 81 -2.23 5.03 2.27
CA PRO A 81 -2.83 5.39 0.99
C PRO A 81 -3.09 4.17 0.09
N LEU A 82 -2.23 3.17 0.20
CA LEU A 82 -2.41 1.91 -0.52
C LEU A 82 -3.71 1.22 -0.12
N ASP A 83 -4.00 1.10 1.17
CA ASP A 83 -5.21 0.43 1.65
C ASP A 83 -6.47 1.27 1.42
N VAL A 84 -6.40 2.57 1.71
CA VAL A 84 -7.56 3.48 1.64
C VAL A 84 -8.06 3.67 0.21
N GLY A 85 -7.20 3.59 -0.81
CA GLY A 85 -7.61 3.81 -2.20
C GLY A 85 -7.05 2.82 -3.21
N CYS A 86 -5.72 2.69 -3.30
CA CYS A 86 -5.12 2.01 -4.45
C CYS A 86 -5.48 0.52 -4.52
N PHE A 87 -5.49 -0.19 -3.39
CA PHE A 87 -5.83 -1.60 -3.33
C PHE A 87 -7.30 -1.87 -3.58
N ALA A 88 -8.21 -0.97 -3.21
CA ALA A 88 -9.63 -1.11 -3.55
C ALA A 88 -9.81 -1.11 -5.08
N VAL A 89 -9.15 -0.19 -5.78
CA VAL A 89 -9.17 -0.13 -7.26
C VAL A 89 -8.51 -1.37 -7.85
N LEU A 90 -7.35 -1.77 -7.34
CA LEU A 90 -6.62 -2.96 -7.78
C LEU A 90 -7.48 -4.23 -7.67
N LYS A 91 -8.03 -4.50 -6.48
CA LYS A 91 -8.85 -5.69 -6.20
C LYS A 91 -10.08 -5.74 -7.12
N ARG A 92 -10.74 -4.61 -7.33
CA ARG A 92 -11.90 -4.52 -8.22
C ARG A 92 -11.54 -4.88 -9.66
N HIS A 93 -10.49 -4.27 -10.22
CA HIS A 93 -10.11 -4.53 -11.62
C HIS A 93 -9.53 -5.93 -11.80
N TYR A 94 -8.73 -6.41 -10.86
CA TYR A 94 -8.24 -7.79 -10.89
C TYR A 94 -9.41 -8.79 -10.81
N GLY A 95 -10.39 -8.55 -9.93
CA GLY A 95 -11.60 -9.37 -9.84
C GLY A 95 -12.37 -9.44 -11.16
N GLN A 96 -12.51 -8.33 -11.87
CA GLN A 96 -13.12 -8.31 -13.21
C GLN A 96 -12.36 -9.18 -14.23
N LEU A 97 -11.02 -9.18 -14.20
CA LEU A 97 -10.21 -10.02 -15.09
C LEU A 97 -10.39 -11.51 -14.75
N VAL A 98 -10.46 -11.84 -13.46
CA VAL A 98 -10.74 -13.20 -12.99
C VAL A 98 -12.14 -13.65 -13.42
N GLU A 99 -13.17 -12.81 -13.22
CA GLU A 99 -14.54 -13.11 -13.65
C GLU A 99 -14.64 -13.37 -15.16
N GLN A 100 -13.93 -12.58 -15.97
CA GLN A 100 -13.88 -12.80 -17.43
C GLN A 100 -13.25 -14.15 -17.77
N ARG A 101 -12.15 -14.53 -17.12
CA ARG A 101 -11.53 -15.85 -17.30
C ARG A 101 -12.47 -16.98 -16.86
N MET A 102 -13.18 -16.82 -15.75
CA MET A 102 -14.15 -17.82 -15.29
C MET A 102 -15.26 -18.05 -16.32
N ARG A 103 -15.75 -16.99 -16.98
CA ARG A 103 -16.74 -17.12 -18.07
C ARG A 103 -16.22 -17.87 -19.29
N LEU A 104 -14.90 -17.97 -19.46
CA LEU A 104 -14.25 -18.74 -20.52
C LEU A 104 -13.96 -20.20 -20.11
N GLY A 105 -14.40 -20.63 -18.93
CA GLY A 105 -14.28 -22.02 -18.45
C GLY A 105 -13.09 -22.29 -17.54
N PHE A 106 -12.34 -21.26 -17.12
CA PHE A 106 -11.25 -21.41 -16.14
C PHE A 106 -11.81 -21.44 -14.71
N ASN A 107 -11.63 -22.55 -14.00
CA ASN A 107 -12.21 -22.75 -12.66
C ASN A 107 -11.23 -22.49 -11.50
N HIS A 108 -9.98 -22.16 -11.78
CA HIS A 108 -8.99 -21.77 -10.79
C HIS A 108 -8.08 -20.67 -11.33
N ILE A 109 -7.36 -20.02 -10.42
CA ILE A 109 -6.33 -19.01 -10.71
C ILE A 109 -5.08 -19.42 -9.93
N ASP A 110 -4.01 -19.76 -10.65
CA ASP A 110 -2.72 -20.07 -10.03
C ASP A 110 -1.81 -18.82 -9.92
N LYS A 111 -0.56 -19.02 -9.49
CA LYS A 111 0.41 -17.92 -9.35
C LYS A 111 0.78 -17.30 -10.70
N MET A 112 0.87 -18.09 -11.76
CA MET A 112 1.20 -17.61 -13.10
C MET A 112 0.03 -16.83 -13.70
N ASP A 113 -1.19 -17.27 -13.46
CA ASP A 113 -2.41 -16.54 -13.80
C ASP A 113 -2.46 -15.18 -13.12
N PHE A 114 -2.16 -15.14 -11.81
CA PHE A 114 -2.04 -13.89 -11.07
C PHE A 114 -0.99 -12.97 -11.69
N LEU A 115 0.22 -13.49 -11.91
CA LEU A 115 1.33 -12.72 -12.49
C LEU A 115 1.03 -12.22 -13.91
N THR A 116 0.16 -12.93 -14.65
CA THR A 116 -0.27 -12.51 -15.99
C THR A 116 -1.32 -11.40 -15.93
N ALA A 117 -2.30 -11.49 -15.03
CA ALA A 117 -3.40 -10.53 -14.94
C ALA A 117 -3.06 -9.27 -14.12
N PHE A 118 -2.16 -9.40 -13.13
CA PHE A 118 -1.80 -8.32 -12.21
C PHE A 118 -1.24 -7.07 -12.92
N PRO A 119 -0.33 -7.14 -13.92
CA PRO A 119 0.14 -5.96 -14.65
C PRO A 119 -1.01 -5.11 -15.21
N GLN A 120 -2.03 -5.74 -15.77
CA GLN A 120 -3.19 -5.05 -16.33
C GLN A 120 -3.97 -4.31 -15.24
N ALA A 121 -4.31 -4.98 -14.13
CA ALA A 121 -4.99 -4.35 -13.01
C ALA A 121 -4.15 -3.20 -12.38
N ARG A 122 -2.83 -3.40 -12.30
CA ARG A 122 -1.86 -2.43 -11.76
C ARG A 122 -1.87 -1.10 -12.52
N THR A 123 -1.91 -1.14 -13.86
CA THR A 123 -1.93 0.10 -14.69
C THR A 123 -3.17 0.96 -14.46
N VAL A 124 -4.27 0.37 -13.99
CA VAL A 124 -5.49 1.08 -13.64
C VAL A 124 -5.43 1.59 -12.20
N ALA A 125 -4.96 0.76 -11.28
CA ALA A 125 -4.88 1.08 -9.86
C ALA A 125 -3.89 2.19 -9.54
N TYR A 126 -2.70 2.17 -10.14
CA TYR A 126 -1.60 3.08 -9.80
C TYR A 126 -1.48 4.27 -10.77
N ARG A 127 -2.61 4.80 -11.23
CA ARG A 127 -2.65 6.07 -11.96
C ARG A 127 -2.34 7.24 -11.03
N ALA A 128 -1.71 8.29 -11.56
CA ALA A 128 -1.39 9.50 -10.79
C ALA A 128 -2.62 10.07 -10.05
N GLN A 129 -3.80 10.05 -10.67
CA GLN A 129 -5.03 10.51 -10.02
C GLN A 129 -5.43 9.63 -8.83
N THR A 130 -5.40 8.31 -8.97
CA THR A 130 -5.72 7.38 -7.87
C THR A 130 -4.74 7.56 -6.72
N ILE A 131 -3.44 7.64 -7.01
CA ILE A 131 -2.39 7.86 -6.02
C ILE A 131 -2.63 9.17 -5.26
N ARG A 132 -2.81 10.29 -5.97
CA ARG A 132 -3.06 11.60 -5.33
C ARG A 132 -4.34 11.59 -4.49
N ASN A 133 -5.41 10.99 -4.97
CA ASN A 133 -6.66 10.87 -4.23
C ASN A 133 -6.48 10.04 -2.95
N SER A 134 -5.73 8.94 -3.03
CA SER A 134 -5.43 8.10 -1.86
C SER A 134 -4.65 8.87 -0.80
N PHE A 135 -3.61 9.63 -1.20
CA PHE A 135 -2.85 10.47 -0.26
C PHE A 135 -3.67 11.61 0.34
N ALA A 136 -4.59 12.19 -0.44
CA ALA A 136 -5.48 13.24 0.06
C ALA A 136 -6.53 12.67 1.02
N ALA A 137 -7.03 11.44 0.76
CA ALA A 137 -7.99 10.75 1.62
C ALA A 137 -7.41 10.41 2.99
N THR A 138 -6.14 10.03 3.05
CA THR A 138 -5.42 9.78 4.31
C THR A 138 -4.93 11.06 5.00
N GLY A 139 -5.15 12.23 4.39
CA GLY A 139 -4.73 13.52 4.96
C GLY A 139 -3.21 13.72 4.97
N LEU A 140 -2.45 12.95 4.19
CA LEU A 140 -1.00 13.05 4.14
C LEU A 140 -0.52 14.09 3.12
N VAL A 141 -1.13 14.10 1.93
CA VAL A 141 -0.78 15.06 0.86
C VAL A 141 -2.05 15.56 0.14
N PRO A 142 -2.43 16.84 0.30
CA PRO A 142 -1.86 17.81 1.24
C PRO A 142 -2.08 17.36 2.69
N PHE A 143 -1.19 17.82 3.59
CA PHE A 143 -1.31 17.50 5.01
C PHE A 143 -2.58 18.11 5.59
N ASN A 144 -3.48 17.25 6.07
CA ASN A 144 -4.75 17.62 6.70
C ASN A 144 -5.14 16.55 7.73
N PRO A 145 -4.77 16.73 9.01
CA PRO A 145 -5.03 15.75 10.06
C PRO A 145 -6.54 15.56 10.33
N ASP A 146 -7.38 16.56 10.05
CA ASP A 146 -8.83 16.47 10.29
C ASP A 146 -9.49 15.34 9.48
N ARG A 147 -8.92 14.98 8.32
CA ARG A 147 -9.37 13.83 7.51
C ARG A 147 -9.40 12.53 8.30
N VAL A 148 -8.48 12.37 9.24
CA VAL A 148 -8.34 11.17 10.07
C VAL A 148 -8.98 11.38 11.43
N ILE A 149 -8.73 12.52 12.09
CA ILE A 149 -9.25 12.81 13.43
C ILE A 149 -10.78 12.79 13.47
N GLN A 150 -11.46 13.28 12.44
CA GLN A 150 -12.93 13.25 12.38
C GLN A 150 -13.49 11.82 12.32
N GLN A 151 -12.75 10.85 11.77
CA GLN A 151 -13.18 9.45 11.69
C GLN A 151 -13.02 8.74 13.04
N LEU A 152 -12.12 9.22 13.90
CA LEU A 152 -11.90 8.68 15.25
C LEU A 152 -12.95 9.19 16.27
N ASN A 153 -13.66 10.28 15.96
CA ASN A 153 -14.75 10.80 16.78
C ASN A 153 -16.01 9.93 16.63
N ILE A 154 -15.99 8.76 17.25
CA ILE A 154 -17.14 7.85 17.31
C ILE A 154 -18.22 8.49 18.19
N ARG A 155 -19.21 9.13 17.58
CA ARG A 155 -20.47 9.42 18.26
C ARG A 155 -21.26 8.12 18.38
N LEU A 156 -21.28 7.53 19.58
CA LEU A 156 -22.21 6.46 19.92
C LEU A 156 -23.64 6.95 19.66
N LYS A 157 -24.26 6.48 18.59
CA LYS A 157 -25.69 6.69 18.36
C LYS A 157 -26.43 5.63 19.17
N THR A 158 -27.07 6.03 20.26
CA THR A 158 -28.06 5.20 20.92
C THR A 158 -29.23 4.98 19.95
N PRO A 159 -29.67 3.74 19.70
CA PRO A 159 -30.87 3.49 18.91
C PRO A 159 -32.03 4.29 19.48
N THR A 160 -32.80 4.95 18.61
CA THR A 160 -34.01 5.65 19.05
C THR A 160 -34.96 4.63 19.70
N PRO A 161 -35.42 4.86 20.93
CA PRO A 161 -36.36 3.94 21.57
C PRO A 161 -37.60 3.78 20.69
N PRO A 162 -38.17 2.57 20.61
CA PRO A 162 -39.39 2.35 19.84
C PRO A 162 -40.50 3.27 20.37
N PRO A 163 -41.40 3.76 19.48
CA PRO A 163 -42.49 4.63 19.88
C PRO A 163 -43.35 3.93 20.94
N SER A 164 -43.67 4.65 22.01
CA SER A 164 -44.61 4.21 23.04
C SER A 164 -45.95 3.91 22.39
N ARG A 165 -46.47 2.70 22.64
CA ARG A 165 -47.82 2.29 22.21
C ARG A 165 -48.90 2.89 23.10
#